data_AF-A0A524JI78-F1
#
_entry.id   AF-A0A524JI78-F1
#
_cell.length_a   1.000
_cell.length_b   1.000
_cell.length_c   1.000
_cell.angle_alpha   90.00
_cell.angle_beta   90.00
_cell.angle_gamma   90.00
#
_symmetry.space_group_name_H-M   'P 1'
#
loop_
_entity.id
_entity.type
_entity.pdbx_description
1 polymer ?
#
loop_
_entity_poly.entity_id
_entity_poly.type
_entity_poly.pdbx_seq_one_letter_code
_entity_poly.pdbx_strand_id
1 'polypeptide(L)'
;AQSEAANGVQFVRYWLHNNMVTVDGQKMGKSLNNFITLKQAFSGAHERLTQSYDPLAVRQLILNSHYRSPIDFSDAALFAAQSGYGKITEAVKAVRKEMSTAADGELDSQVAEQLEQLKARFEAAMNDDLNTSVALSVVFDLVRLANKLLQDGNATAQTLGAVDEQFGRLGGDVLGIVKDEYLQSHPEDEEIMNDFYILNDMRDIARKNKDYALADAIRDYLAVSGVMFRDTPEGGFWESKELGVGRYEFLKKHDKGDDADKGKDRIIQEFTKRYKK
;
A
#
# COMPACT_ATOMS: atom_id res chain seq x y z
N ALA A 1 21.87 -3.06 -35.78
CA ALA A 1 21.58 -3.25 -37.23
C ALA A 1 21.23 -1.93 -37.92
N GLN A 2 20.02 -1.38 -37.77
CA GLN A 2 19.62 -0.13 -38.45
C GLN A 2 20.52 1.08 -38.08
N SER A 3 20.63 1.41 -36.79
CA SER A 3 21.38 2.58 -36.32
C SER A 3 22.86 2.54 -36.68
N GLU A 4 23.52 1.40 -36.46
CA GLU A 4 24.97 1.27 -36.71
C GLU A 4 25.30 1.19 -38.21
N ALA A 5 24.46 0.51 -39.01
CA ALA A 5 24.67 0.47 -40.46
C ALA A 5 24.49 1.84 -41.13
N ALA A 6 23.60 2.68 -40.59
CA ALA A 6 23.39 4.04 -41.10
C ALA A 6 24.49 5.03 -40.69
N ASN A 7 25.11 4.84 -39.53
CA ASN A 7 26.00 5.85 -38.93
C ASN A 7 27.47 5.42 -38.78
N GLY A 8 27.79 4.12 -38.96
CA GLY A 8 29.17 3.61 -38.86
C GLY A 8 29.80 3.71 -37.47
N VAL A 9 29.01 3.95 -36.43
CA VAL A 9 29.47 4.12 -35.03
C VAL A 9 28.66 3.24 -34.08
N GLN A 10 29.23 2.91 -32.92
CA GLN A 10 28.57 2.12 -31.87
C GLN A 10 27.28 2.79 -31.39
N PHE A 11 26.16 2.05 -31.39
CA PHE A 11 24.86 2.60 -31.00
C PHE A 11 24.67 2.69 -29.47
N VAL A 12 24.92 1.59 -28.74
CA VAL A 12 24.69 1.51 -27.28
C VAL A 12 25.80 0.73 -26.60
N ARG A 13 26.14 1.11 -25.35
CA ARG A 13 27.12 0.38 -24.52
C ARG A 13 26.49 -0.68 -23.62
N TYR A 14 25.28 -0.42 -23.12
CA TYR A 14 24.59 -1.31 -22.20
C TYR A 14 23.12 -1.45 -22.62
N TRP A 15 22.65 -2.69 -22.61
CA TRP A 15 21.25 -3.05 -22.81
C TRP A 15 20.74 -3.66 -21.51
N LEU A 16 19.70 -3.07 -20.93
CA LEU A 16 19.04 -3.59 -19.75
C LEU A 16 17.74 -4.26 -20.19
N HIS A 17 17.58 -5.52 -19.81
CA HIS A 17 16.39 -6.32 -20.06
C HIS A 17 15.83 -6.79 -18.73
N ASN A 18 14.56 -6.50 -18.49
CA ASN A 18 13.81 -7.07 -17.37
C ASN A 18 13.28 -8.47 -17.73
N ASN A 19 13.10 -9.31 -16.71
CA ASN A 19 12.55 -10.63 -16.90
C ASN A 19 11.01 -10.60 -16.92
N MET A 20 10.42 -11.76 -17.19
CA MET A 20 8.99 -11.93 -17.34
C MET A 20 8.23 -11.89 -16.01
N VAL A 21 6.98 -11.45 -16.09
CA VAL A 21 6.00 -11.53 -15.02
C VAL A 21 5.18 -12.81 -15.20
N THR A 22 4.98 -13.56 -14.12
CA THR A 22 4.11 -14.73 -14.03
C THR A 22 2.87 -14.42 -13.18
N VAL A 23 1.85 -15.25 -13.30
CA VAL A 23 0.70 -15.31 -12.40
C VAL A 23 0.51 -16.77 -12.02
N ASP A 24 0.59 -17.06 -10.73
CA ASP A 24 0.56 -18.42 -10.17
C ASP A 24 1.60 -19.34 -10.84
N GLY A 25 2.81 -18.80 -11.08
CA GLY A 25 3.92 -19.51 -11.72
C GLY A 25 3.78 -19.73 -13.24
N GLN A 26 2.67 -19.32 -13.86
CA GLN A 26 2.48 -19.37 -15.31
C GLN A 26 2.82 -18.03 -15.95
N LYS A 27 3.40 -18.04 -17.16
CA LYS A 27 3.66 -16.81 -17.92
C LYS A 27 2.38 -15.96 -18.01
N MET A 28 2.47 -14.68 -17.65
CA MET A 28 1.34 -13.78 -17.82
C MET A 28 1.10 -13.53 -19.32
N GLY A 29 -0.12 -13.78 -19.80
CA GLY A 29 -0.43 -13.63 -21.22
C GLY A 29 -1.93 -13.54 -21.49
N LYS A 30 -2.31 -12.70 -22.45
CA LYS A 30 -3.70 -12.57 -22.92
C LYS A 30 -4.28 -13.91 -23.40
N SER A 31 -3.45 -14.75 -24.02
CA SER A 31 -3.85 -16.08 -24.51
C SER A 31 -4.17 -17.08 -23.40
N LEU A 32 -3.68 -16.86 -22.18
CA LEU A 32 -3.92 -17.72 -21.02
C LEU A 32 -5.05 -17.18 -20.11
N ASN A 33 -5.65 -16.05 -20.49
CA ASN A 33 -6.65 -15.34 -19.72
C ASN A 33 -6.25 -15.15 -18.23
N ASN A 34 -4.95 -14.93 -18.00
CA ASN A 34 -4.37 -14.80 -16.66
C ASN A 34 -3.75 -13.43 -16.37
N PHE A 35 -3.91 -12.47 -17.26
CA PHE A 35 -3.35 -11.14 -17.06
C PHE A 35 -4.19 -10.34 -16.07
N ILE A 36 -3.53 -9.80 -15.05
CA ILE A 36 -4.12 -8.86 -14.09
C ILE A 36 -3.65 -7.47 -14.48
N THR A 37 -4.58 -6.57 -14.77
CA THR A 37 -4.23 -5.17 -15.04
C THR A 37 -3.99 -4.40 -13.74
N LEU A 38 -3.19 -3.33 -13.79
CA LEU A 38 -3.00 -2.45 -12.63
C LEU A 38 -4.33 -1.89 -12.11
N LYS A 39 -5.25 -1.50 -13.01
CA LYS A 39 -6.59 -1.03 -12.62
C LYS A 39 -7.34 -2.08 -11.81
N GLN A 40 -7.28 -3.35 -12.22
CA GLN A 40 -7.89 -4.44 -11.49
C GLN A 40 -7.18 -4.77 -10.18
N ALA A 41 -5.85 -4.69 -10.13
CA ALA A 41 -5.08 -4.85 -8.90
C ALA A 41 -5.47 -3.79 -7.85
N PHE A 42 -5.63 -2.54 -8.29
CA PHE A 42 -5.99 -1.43 -7.41
C PHE A 42 -7.47 -1.43 -7.00
N SER A 43 -8.36 -2.01 -7.81
CA SER A 43 -9.79 -2.10 -7.48
C SER A 43 -10.22 -3.43 -6.88
N GLY A 44 -9.38 -4.47 -6.93
CA GLY A 44 -9.75 -5.85 -6.56
C GLY A 44 -10.67 -6.54 -7.56
N ALA A 45 -10.95 -5.94 -8.73
CA ALA A 45 -12.00 -6.42 -9.64
C ALA A 45 -11.63 -7.67 -10.46
N HIS A 46 -10.45 -8.26 -10.26
CA HIS A 46 -10.04 -9.47 -10.99
C HIS A 46 -10.41 -10.73 -10.18
N GLU A 47 -10.94 -11.76 -10.83
CA GLU A 47 -11.44 -12.99 -10.18
C GLU A 47 -10.40 -13.74 -9.31
N ARG A 48 -9.12 -13.60 -9.66
CA ARG A 48 -7.99 -14.18 -8.91
C ARG A 48 -7.55 -13.34 -7.71
N LEU A 49 -8.09 -12.14 -7.53
CA LEU A 49 -7.74 -11.27 -6.40
C LEU A 49 -8.79 -11.39 -5.30
N THR A 50 -8.34 -11.41 -4.06
CA THR A 50 -9.21 -11.43 -2.88
C THR A 50 -9.58 -10.04 -2.41
N GLN A 51 -8.78 -9.03 -2.77
CA GLN A 51 -8.96 -7.64 -2.36
C GLN A 51 -8.28 -6.67 -3.35
N SER A 52 -8.49 -5.37 -3.13
CA SER A 52 -7.72 -4.30 -3.75
C SER A 52 -6.36 -4.10 -3.08
N TYR A 53 -5.34 -3.70 -3.85
CA TYR A 53 -3.99 -3.45 -3.35
C TYR A 53 -3.54 -2.00 -3.54
N ASP A 54 -2.79 -1.46 -2.57
CA ASP A 54 -2.22 -0.10 -2.67
C ASP A 54 -1.20 -0.05 -3.82
N PRO A 55 -1.19 1.00 -4.65
CA PRO A 55 -0.19 1.14 -5.71
C PRO A 55 1.27 1.02 -5.25
N LEU A 56 1.59 1.46 -4.03
CA LEU A 56 2.93 1.32 -3.46
C LEU A 56 3.21 -0.10 -2.95
N ALA A 57 2.19 -0.86 -2.54
CA ALA A 57 2.35 -2.29 -2.28
C ALA A 57 2.65 -3.07 -3.57
N VAL A 58 1.97 -2.71 -4.68
CA VAL A 58 2.29 -3.25 -6.01
C VAL A 58 3.72 -2.88 -6.42
N ARG A 59 4.15 -1.65 -6.15
CA ARG A 59 5.54 -1.23 -6.37
C ARG A 59 6.52 -2.03 -5.52
N GLN A 60 6.22 -2.23 -4.24
CA GLN A 60 7.04 -3.05 -3.35
C GLN A 60 7.15 -4.50 -3.85
N LEU A 61 6.06 -5.09 -4.36
CA LEU A 61 6.12 -6.42 -4.98
C LEU A 61 7.15 -6.48 -6.10
N ILE A 62 7.20 -5.45 -6.96
CA ILE A 62 8.18 -5.38 -8.05
C ILE A 62 9.61 -5.30 -7.49
N LEU A 63 9.81 -4.56 -6.39
CA LEU A 63 11.13 -4.40 -5.75
C LEU A 63 11.60 -5.63 -4.97
N ASN A 64 10.69 -6.54 -4.57
CA ASN A 64 11.00 -7.75 -3.81
C ASN A 64 11.92 -8.72 -4.57
N SER A 65 12.01 -8.60 -5.90
CA SER A 65 12.83 -9.46 -6.75
C SER A 65 13.78 -8.62 -7.60
N HIS A 66 14.92 -9.19 -7.95
CA HIS A 66 15.84 -8.56 -8.89
C HIS A 66 15.16 -8.36 -10.25
N TYR A 67 15.41 -7.26 -10.96
CA TYR A 67 14.72 -6.95 -12.24
C TYR A 67 14.94 -8.03 -13.33
N ARG A 68 16.01 -8.82 -13.20
CA ARG A 68 16.37 -9.94 -14.08
C ARG A 68 15.82 -11.28 -13.62
N SER A 69 15.12 -11.34 -12.49
CA SER A 69 14.45 -12.54 -11.99
C SER A 69 12.97 -12.52 -12.36
N PRO A 70 12.33 -13.69 -12.55
CA PRO A 70 10.89 -13.76 -12.72
C PRO A 70 10.17 -13.17 -11.50
N ILE A 71 9.06 -12.49 -11.72
CA ILE A 71 8.20 -11.95 -10.67
C ILE A 71 6.84 -12.62 -10.75
N ASP A 72 6.40 -13.22 -9.65
CA ASP A 72 5.05 -13.78 -9.56
C ASP A 72 4.07 -12.73 -9.06
N PHE A 73 3.11 -12.37 -9.91
CA PHE A 73 2.06 -11.39 -9.68
C PHE A 73 0.75 -12.10 -9.29
N SER A 74 0.79 -12.85 -8.20
CA SER A 74 -0.35 -13.56 -7.62
C SER A 74 -0.94 -12.78 -6.44
N ASP A 75 -2.18 -13.11 -6.07
CA ASP A 75 -2.86 -12.53 -4.90
C ASP A 75 -2.05 -12.73 -3.61
N ALA A 76 -1.46 -13.91 -3.43
CA ALA A 76 -0.60 -14.21 -2.29
C ALA A 76 0.65 -13.31 -2.25
N ALA A 77 1.28 -13.06 -3.41
CA ALA A 77 2.44 -12.19 -3.50
C ALA A 77 2.09 -10.72 -3.25
N LEU A 78 0.95 -10.26 -3.79
CA LEU A 78 0.41 -8.93 -3.54
C LEU A 78 0.04 -8.73 -2.06
N PHE A 79 -0.59 -9.72 -1.44
CA PHE A 79 -0.90 -9.71 0.00
C PHE A 79 0.35 -9.61 0.87
N ALA A 80 1.38 -10.40 0.57
CA ALA A 80 2.65 -10.31 1.28
C ALA A 80 3.31 -8.93 1.10
N ALA A 81 3.28 -8.37 -0.11
CA ALA A 81 3.82 -7.05 -0.38
C ALA A 81 3.03 -5.93 0.32
N GLN A 82 1.70 -6.02 0.37
CA GLN A 82 0.84 -5.10 1.12
C GLN A 82 1.17 -5.11 2.62
N SER A 83 1.35 -6.30 3.21
CA SER A 83 1.77 -6.42 4.61
C SER A 83 3.16 -5.82 4.84
N GLY A 84 4.10 -6.07 3.93
CA GLY A 84 5.44 -5.48 3.97
C GLY A 84 5.40 -3.94 3.89
N TYR A 85 4.58 -3.41 2.98
CA TYR A 85 4.37 -1.98 2.79
C TYR A 85 3.75 -1.33 4.03
N GLY A 86 2.75 -1.99 4.62
CA GLY A 86 2.13 -1.57 5.87
C GLY A 86 3.16 -1.42 7.00
N LYS A 87 4.07 -2.38 7.16
CA LYS A 87 5.12 -2.30 8.20
C LYS A 87 6.06 -1.10 8.02
N ILE A 88 6.44 -0.79 6.78
CA ILE A 88 7.28 0.39 6.48
C ILE A 88 6.48 1.66 6.78
N THR A 89 5.23 1.72 6.32
CA THR A 89 4.34 2.86 6.51
C THR A 89 4.13 3.17 8.00
N GLU A 90 3.81 2.17 8.80
CA GLU A 90 3.56 2.35 10.24
C GLU A 90 4.81 2.79 10.99
N ALA A 91 6.00 2.26 10.64
CA ALA A 91 7.24 2.72 11.23
C ALA A 91 7.53 4.20 10.91
N VAL A 92 7.35 4.62 9.65
CA VAL A 92 7.55 6.02 9.25
C VAL A 92 6.55 6.95 9.94
N LYS A 93 5.27 6.59 9.97
CA LYS A 93 4.24 7.36 10.69
C LYS A 93 4.59 7.49 12.17
N ALA A 94 5.01 6.40 12.82
CA ALA A 94 5.33 6.39 14.24
C ALA A 94 6.57 7.25 14.55
N VAL A 95 7.62 7.18 13.72
CA VAL A 95 8.81 8.05 13.84
C VAL A 95 8.41 9.51 13.70
N ARG A 96 7.66 9.88 12.66
CA ARG A 96 7.24 11.27 12.42
C ARG A 96 6.36 11.80 13.54
N LYS A 97 5.45 10.97 14.06
CA LYS A 97 4.59 11.32 15.20
C LYS A 97 5.44 11.58 16.45
N GLU A 98 6.31 10.64 16.82
CA GLU A 98 7.13 10.77 18.03
C GLU A 98 8.12 11.92 17.93
N MET A 99 8.70 12.16 16.75
CA MET A 99 9.60 13.29 16.49
C MET A 99 8.96 14.64 16.83
N SER A 100 7.63 14.78 16.66
CA SER A 100 6.92 16.03 16.99
C SER A 100 6.81 16.33 18.49
N THR A 101 6.91 15.30 19.34
CA THR A 101 6.75 15.40 20.80
C THR A 101 8.02 15.05 21.58
N ALA A 102 9.03 14.49 20.92
CA ALA A 102 10.30 14.10 21.50
C ALA A 102 11.05 15.31 22.06
N ALA A 103 11.85 15.07 23.10
CA ALA A 103 12.69 16.10 23.68
C ALA A 103 13.74 16.57 22.66
N ASP A 104 14.04 17.88 22.71
CA ASP A 104 15.19 18.42 22.00
C ASP A 104 16.50 17.86 22.60
N GLY A 105 17.50 17.68 21.76
CA GLY A 105 18.76 17.06 22.14
C GLY A 105 19.56 16.63 20.91
N GLU A 106 20.83 16.31 21.13
CA GLU A 106 21.74 15.93 20.06
C GLU A 106 21.37 14.57 19.45
N LEU A 107 21.76 14.37 18.19
CA LEU A 107 21.73 13.07 17.53
C LEU A 107 22.60 12.06 18.31
N ASP A 108 22.02 10.92 18.66
CA ASP A 108 22.76 9.81 19.27
C ASP A 108 23.86 9.31 18.31
N SER A 109 25.10 9.30 18.77
CA SER A 109 26.26 8.95 17.96
C SER A 109 26.29 7.48 17.52
N GLN A 110 25.75 6.56 18.33
CA GLN A 110 25.61 5.16 17.95
C GLN A 110 24.55 4.99 16.87
N VAL A 111 23.43 5.71 16.99
CA VAL A 111 22.39 5.70 15.95
C VAL A 111 22.93 6.30 14.65
N ALA A 112 23.66 7.41 14.71
CA ALA A 112 24.30 8.01 13.54
C ALA A 112 25.21 7.03 12.79
N GLU A 113 26.05 6.28 13.53
CA GLU A 113 26.92 5.26 12.95
C GLU A 113 26.10 4.12 12.30
N GLN A 114 25.04 3.65 12.96
CA GLN A 114 24.15 2.63 12.40
C GLN A 114 23.46 3.10 11.12
N LEU A 115 23.03 4.35 11.05
CA LEU A 115 22.41 4.93 9.85
C LEU A 115 23.39 5.00 8.68
N GLU A 116 24.64 5.41 8.91
CA GLU A 116 25.67 5.40 7.86
C GLU A 116 26.00 3.98 7.40
N GLN A 117 26.04 3.00 8.30
CA GLN A 117 26.22 1.59 7.92
C GLN A 117 25.04 1.05 7.10
N LEU A 118 23.79 1.42 7.45
CA LEU A 118 22.60 1.07 6.68
C LEU A 118 22.68 1.67 5.27
N LYS A 119 22.98 2.96 5.17
CA LYS A 119 23.15 3.66 3.91
C LYS A 119 24.22 3.02 3.03
N ALA A 120 25.40 2.73 3.58
CA ALA A 120 26.49 2.08 2.84
C ALA A 120 26.08 0.68 2.32
N ARG A 121 25.36 -0.11 3.12
CA ARG A 121 24.83 -1.41 2.69
C ARG A 121 23.78 -1.28 1.58
N PHE A 122 22.91 -0.27 1.68
CA PHE A 122 21.91 0.01 0.65
C PHE A 122 22.58 0.43 -0.68
N GLU A 123 23.55 1.35 -0.63
CA GLU A 123 24.29 1.79 -1.82
C GLU A 123 25.06 0.64 -2.46
N ALA A 124 25.69 -0.23 -1.65
CA ALA A 124 26.36 -1.42 -2.15
C ALA A 124 25.39 -2.37 -2.89
N ALA A 125 24.18 -2.57 -2.35
CA ALA A 125 23.15 -3.37 -3.01
C ALA A 125 22.67 -2.74 -4.34
N MET A 126 22.48 -1.42 -4.38
CA MET A 126 22.06 -0.73 -5.59
C MET A 126 23.16 -0.69 -6.66
N ASN A 127 24.42 -0.61 -6.24
CA ASN A 127 25.59 -0.67 -7.14
C ASN A 127 25.83 -2.09 -7.69
N ASP A 128 25.31 -3.12 -7.04
CA ASP A 128 25.30 -4.50 -7.53
C ASP A 128 24.08 -4.74 -8.45
N ASP A 129 24.18 -4.30 -9.72
CA ASP A 129 23.15 -4.49 -10.77
C ASP A 129 21.72 -4.10 -10.32
N LEU A 130 21.56 -3.01 -9.57
CA LEU A 130 20.26 -2.54 -9.07
C LEU A 130 19.52 -3.61 -8.25
N ASN A 131 20.22 -4.26 -7.31
CA ASN A 131 19.64 -5.32 -6.48
C ASN A 131 18.67 -4.78 -5.42
N THR A 132 17.47 -4.44 -5.87
CA THR A 132 16.38 -3.88 -5.05
C THR A 132 15.90 -4.82 -3.97
N SER A 133 16.02 -6.15 -4.16
CA SER A 133 15.62 -7.12 -3.14
C SER A 133 16.48 -7.03 -1.88
N VAL A 134 17.80 -6.86 -2.06
CA VAL A 134 18.74 -6.64 -0.96
C VAL A 134 18.58 -5.23 -0.40
N ALA A 135 18.44 -4.21 -1.26
CA ALA A 135 18.21 -2.84 -0.82
C ALA A 135 16.94 -2.70 0.05
N LEU A 136 15.85 -3.38 -0.32
CA LEU A 136 14.61 -3.41 0.45
C LEU A 136 14.79 -4.10 1.81
N SER A 137 15.64 -5.13 1.90
CA SER A 137 15.98 -5.76 3.19
C SER A 137 16.64 -4.76 4.15
N VAL A 138 17.44 -3.83 3.63
CA VAL A 138 18.08 -2.75 4.41
C VAL A 138 17.03 -1.74 4.90
N VAL A 139 16.00 -1.44 4.11
CA VAL A 139 14.86 -0.62 4.58
C VAL A 139 14.13 -1.32 5.73
N PHE A 140 13.98 -2.65 5.71
CA PHE A 140 13.43 -3.37 6.86
C PHE A 140 14.37 -3.40 8.07
N ASP A 141 15.69 -3.37 7.89
CA ASP A 141 16.62 -3.13 9.01
C ASP A 141 16.42 -1.74 9.61
N LEU A 142 16.19 -0.71 8.79
CA LEU A 142 15.86 0.63 9.25
C LEU A 142 14.52 0.66 10.02
N VAL A 143 13.51 -0.09 9.58
CA VAL A 143 12.26 -0.30 10.34
C VAL A 143 12.53 -0.92 11.71
N ARG A 144 13.42 -1.91 11.82
CA ARG A 144 13.78 -2.51 13.11
C ARG A 144 14.47 -1.51 14.04
N LEU A 145 15.38 -0.70 13.50
CA LEU A 145 16.05 0.36 14.25
C LEU A 145 15.04 1.38 14.76
N ALA A 146 14.15 1.88 13.88
CA ALA A 146 13.10 2.82 14.23
C ALA A 146 12.20 2.29 15.36
N ASN A 147 11.69 1.07 15.22
CA ASN A 147 10.83 0.46 16.23
C ASN A 147 11.53 0.29 17.58
N LYS A 148 12.83 -0.03 17.58
CA LYS A 148 13.62 -0.13 18.82
C LYS A 148 13.72 1.23 19.51
N LEU A 149 14.05 2.29 18.77
CA LEU A 149 14.16 3.65 19.32
C LEU A 149 12.83 4.14 19.90
N LEU A 150 11.72 3.86 19.22
CA LEU A 150 10.37 4.16 19.69
C LEU A 150 10.00 3.37 20.95
N GLN A 151 10.43 2.11 21.04
CA GLN A 151 10.20 1.27 22.22
C GLN A 151 11.01 1.74 23.44
N ASP A 152 12.26 2.15 23.23
CA ASP A 152 13.15 2.65 24.30
C ASP A 152 12.66 4.00 24.85
N GLY A 153 11.98 4.81 24.02
CA GLY A 153 11.23 6.00 24.44
C GLY A 153 12.09 7.18 24.89
N ASN A 154 13.38 7.15 24.61
CA ASN A 154 14.36 8.18 25.02
C ASN A 154 15.08 8.83 23.82
N ALA A 155 14.66 8.54 22.59
CA ALA A 155 15.25 9.12 21.40
C ALA A 155 14.95 10.63 21.32
N THR A 156 15.97 11.42 20.98
CA THR A 156 15.82 12.87 20.76
C THR A 156 15.12 13.17 19.43
N ALA A 157 14.54 14.35 19.31
CA ALA A 157 13.94 14.81 18.06
C ALA A 157 14.95 14.77 16.89
N GLN A 158 16.22 15.13 17.12
CA GLN A 158 17.27 15.03 16.09
C GLN A 158 17.58 13.58 15.69
N THR A 159 17.55 12.64 16.64
CA THR A 159 17.77 11.22 16.35
C THR A 159 16.64 10.66 15.47
N LEU A 160 15.39 10.94 15.82
CA LEU A 160 14.24 10.52 15.02
C LEU A 160 14.19 11.23 13.66
N GLY A 161 14.60 12.49 13.59
CA GLY A 161 14.73 13.23 12.33
C GLY A 161 15.77 12.62 11.38
N ALA A 162 16.91 12.17 11.90
CA ALA A 162 17.91 11.47 11.10
C ALA A 162 17.38 10.13 10.56
N VAL A 163 16.58 9.40 11.36
CA VAL A 163 15.91 8.16 10.92
C VAL A 163 14.89 8.43 9.83
N ASP A 164 14.04 9.46 9.99
CA ASP A 164 13.05 9.86 8.97
C ASP A 164 13.72 10.33 7.68
N GLU A 165 14.83 11.07 7.75
CA GLU A 165 15.62 11.46 6.59
C GLU A 165 16.12 10.23 5.81
N GLN A 166 16.58 9.18 6.50
CA GLN A 166 17.00 7.94 5.83
C GLN A 166 15.82 7.18 5.22
N PHE A 167 14.64 7.19 5.85
CA PHE A 167 13.42 6.64 5.23
C PHE A 167 13.05 7.41 3.95
N GLY A 168 13.10 8.74 4.00
CA GLY A 168 12.87 9.62 2.86
C GLY A 168 13.84 9.34 1.72
N ARG A 169 15.15 9.30 1.99
CA ARG A 169 16.16 9.05 0.96
C ARG A 169 16.12 7.64 0.38
N LEU A 170 16.22 6.62 1.23
CA LEU A 170 16.36 5.24 0.78
C LEU A 170 15.02 4.67 0.31
N GLY A 171 13.96 4.88 1.10
CA GLY A 171 12.63 4.36 0.81
C GLY A 171 11.82 5.25 -0.12
N GLY A 172 11.97 6.57 -0.04
CA GLY A 172 11.22 7.56 -0.84
C GLY A 172 11.90 7.87 -2.15
N ASP A 173 13.04 8.57 -2.12
CA ASP A 173 13.71 9.08 -3.32
C ASP A 173 14.19 7.96 -4.25
N VAL A 174 14.83 6.92 -3.68
CA VAL A 174 15.40 5.83 -4.49
C VAL A 174 14.35 4.76 -4.82
N LEU A 175 13.68 4.20 -3.80
CA LEU A 175 12.75 3.09 -4.02
C LEU A 175 11.31 3.53 -4.36
N GLY A 176 10.88 4.72 -3.97
CA GLY A 176 9.53 5.24 -4.23
C GLY A 176 8.41 4.54 -3.46
N ILE A 177 8.72 3.95 -2.30
CA ILE A 177 7.77 3.24 -1.43
C ILE A 177 7.51 3.96 -0.09
N VAL A 178 8.17 5.08 0.17
CA VAL A 178 7.88 5.97 1.31
C VAL A 178 7.32 7.28 0.78
N LYS A 179 6.23 7.76 1.39
CA LYS A 179 5.61 9.05 1.05
C LYS A 179 6.16 10.16 1.94
N ASP A 180 6.29 11.37 1.40
CA ASP A 180 6.63 12.57 2.18
C ASP A 180 5.52 12.89 3.18
N GLU A 181 4.27 12.68 2.76
CA GLU A 181 3.09 12.83 3.59
C GLU A 181 2.28 11.54 3.54
N TYR A 182 2.07 10.96 4.72
CA TYR A 182 0.99 10.03 4.92
C TYR A 182 -0.19 10.85 5.40
N LEU A 183 -1.36 10.67 4.78
CA LEU A 183 -2.59 11.23 5.33
C LEU A 183 -2.63 10.87 6.82
N GLN A 184 -2.71 11.87 7.69
CA GLN A 184 -2.92 11.62 9.11
C GLN A 184 -4.28 10.93 9.22
N SER A 185 -4.27 9.62 9.44
CA SER A 185 -5.45 8.91 9.87
C SER A 185 -5.82 9.48 11.24
N HIS A 186 -6.99 10.10 11.34
CA HIS A 186 -7.64 10.16 12.64
C HIS A 186 -7.89 8.70 13.06
N PRO A 187 -7.86 8.35 14.35
CA PRO A 187 -8.16 6.98 14.79
C PRO A 187 -9.49 6.45 14.23
N GLU A 188 -10.45 7.35 13.98
CA GLU A 188 -11.73 7.05 13.32
C GLU A 188 -11.58 6.66 11.84
N ASP A 189 -10.55 7.15 11.14
CA ASP A 189 -10.28 6.89 9.71
C ASP A 189 -9.71 5.49 9.45
N GLU A 190 -8.93 4.95 10.38
CA GLU A 190 -8.39 3.58 10.29
C GLU A 190 -9.45 2.51 10.56
N GLU A 191 -10.38 2.78 11.47
CA GLU A 191 -11.53 1.92 11.73
C GLU A 191 -12.49 1.94 10.53
N ILE A 192 -12.76 3.12 9.95
CA ILE A 192 -13.61 3.29 8.76
C ILE A 192 -12.97 2.70 7.50
N MET A 193 -11.65 2.80 7.31
CA MET A 193 -10.95 2.19 6.16
C MET A 193 -10.88 0.65 6.28
N ASN A 194 -10.63 0.09 7.46
CA ASN A 194 -10.71 -1.35 7.65
C ASN A 194 -12.15 -1.86 7.49
N ASP A 195 -13.13 -1.15 8.05
CA ASP A 195 -14.54 -1.43 7.80
C ASP A 195 -14.87 -1.33 6.31
N PHE A 196 -14.28 -0.39 5.57
CA PHE A 196 -14.49 -0.22 4.14
C PHE A 196 -14.04 -1.45 3.32
N TYR A 197 -12.81 -1.94 3.54
CA TYR A 197 -12.32 -3.13 2.84
C TYR A 197 -13.13 -4.37 3.22
N ILE A 198 -13.44 -4.54 4.51
CA ILE A 198 -14.27 -5.65 5.01
C ILE A 198 -15.69 -5.58 4.42
N LEU A 199 -16.31 -4.41 4.37
CA LEU A 199 -17.64 -4.21 3.81
C LEU A 199 -17.65 -4.45 2.30
N ASN A 200 -16.59 -4.04 1.57
CA ASN A 200 -16.47 -4.33 0.14
C ASN A 200 -16.38 -5.84 -0.11
N ASP A 201 -15.54 -6.54 0.63
CA ASP A 201 -15.41 -8.00 0.52
C ASP A 201 -16.74 -8.69 0.89
N MET A 202 -17.40 -8.22 1.94
CA MET A 202 -18.73 -8.71 2.33
C MET A 202 -19.80 -8.45 1.25
N ARG A 203 -19.74 -7.33 0.54
CA ARG A 203 -20.63 -7.04 -0.59
C ARG A 203 -20.39 -7.99 -1.75
N ASP A 204 -19.14 -8.27 -2.07
CA ASP A 204 -18.80 -9.19 -3.16
C ASP A 204 -19.18 -10.63 -2.82
N ILE A 205 -19.01 -11.04 -1.55
CA ILE A 205 -19.52 -12.30 -1.02
C ILE A 205 -21.06 -12.35 -1.10
N ALA A 206 -21.75 -11.27 -0.72
CA ALA A 206 -23.21 -11.18 -0.81
C ALA A 206 -23.70 -11.31 -2.26
N ARG A 207 -23.04 -10.65 -3.23
CA ARG A 207 -23.36 -10.79 -4.66
C ARG A 207 -23.10 -12.21 -5.18
N LYS A 208 -21.97 -12.82 -4.83
CA LYS A 208 -21.65 -14.22 -5.18
C LYS A 208 -22.70 -15.19 -4.64
N ASN A 209 -23.19 -14.94 -3.43
CA ASN A 209 -24.25 -15.72 -2.79
C ASN A 209 -25.68 -15.34 -3.24
N LYS A 210 -25.81 -14.46 -4.24
CA LYS A 210 -27.10 -13.94 -4.76
C LYS A 210 -27.95 -13.24 -3.68
N ASP A 211 -27.31 -12.74 -2.63
CA ASP A 211 -27.91 -11.95 -1.57
C ASP A 211 -27.90 -10.47 -1.94
N TYR A 212 -28.69 -10.13 -2.96
CA TYR A 212 -28.73 -8.79 -3.53
C TYR A 212 -29.20 -7.73 -2.52
N ALA A 213 -30.04 -8.10 -1.56
CA ALA A 213 -30.51 -7.20 -0.51
C ALA A 213 -29.37 -6.74 0.41
N LEU A 214 -28.48 -7.64 0.80
CA LEU A 214 -27.30 -7.30 1.60
C LEU A 214 -26.28 -6.52 0.78
N ALA A 215 -26.08 -6.89 -0.48
CA ALA A 215 -25.18 -6.16 -1.38
C ALA A 215 -25.62 -4.71 -1.64
N ASP A 216 -26.93 -4.49 -1.79
CA ASP A 216 -27.52 -3.14 -1.91
C ASP A 216 -27.42 -2.36 -0.61
N ALA A 217 -27.68 -2.99 0.54
CA ALA A 217 -27.54 -2.34 1.86
C ALA A 217 -26.09 -1.86 2.11
N ILE A 218 -25.10 -2.67 1.76
CA ILE A 218 -23.69 -2.29 1.88
C ILE A 218 -23.35 -1.17 0.88
N ARG A 219 -23.82 -1.25 -0.37
CA ARG A 219 -23.60 -0.20 -1.37
C ARG A 219 -24.15 1.15 -0.90
N ASP A 220 -25.36 1.15 -0.37
CA ASP A 220 -26.04 2.37 0.06
C ASP A 220 -25.30 3.00 1.25
N TYR A 221 -24.76 2.19 2.18
CA TYR A 221 -23.91 2.68 3.26
C TYR A 221 -22.59 3.28 2.76
N LEU A 222 -21.88 2.59 1.85
CA LEU A 222 -20.64 3.09 1.27
C LEU A 222 -20.85 4.42 0.50
N ALA A 223 -22.01 4.59 -0.14
CA ALA A 223 -22.40 5.82 -0.83
C ALA A 223 -22.65 6.99 0.14
N VAL A 224 -23.21 6.71 1.32
CA VAL A 224 -23.37 7.69 2.41
C VAL A 224 -22.01 8.12 2.95
N SER A 225 -21.06 7.18 3.07
CA SER A 225 -19.67 7.44 3.48
C SER A 225 -18.80 8.13 2.42
N GLY A 226 -19.37 8.60 1.30
CA GLY A 226 -18.66 9.40 0.30
C GLY A 226 -18.00 8.62 -0.84
N VAL A 227 -18.18 7.29 -0.90
CA VAL A 227 -17.61 6.46 -1.98
C VAL A 227 -18.70 6.11 -2.99
N MET A 228 -18.55 6.58 -4.24
CA MET A 228 -19.50 6.28 -5.31
C MET A 228 -19.14 4.97 -6.00
N PHE A 229 -20.07 4.01 -5.98
CA PHE A 229 -19.95 2.73 -6.68
C PHE A 229 -20.64 2.81 -8.05
N ARG A 230 -19.95 2.41 -9.13
CA ARG A 230 -20.55 2.23 -10.46
C ARG A 230 -20.59 0.75 -10.79
N ASP A 231 -21.78 0.18 -10.89
CA ASP A 231 -21.97 -1.19 -11.36
C ASP A 231 -21.82 -1.26 -12.89
N THR A 232 -20.99 -2.19 -13.36
CA THR A 232 -20.97 -2.64 -14.77
C THR A 232 -21.33 -4.13 -14.83
N PRO A 233 -21.78 -4.64 -16.00
CA PRO A 233 -22.05 -6.06 -16.20
C PRO A 233 -20.83 -6.98 -15.92
N GLU A 234 -19.63 -6.42 -15.89
CA GLU A 234 -18.34 -7.11 -15.75
C GLU A 234 -17.72 -6.98 -14.35
N GLY A 235 -18.42 -6.34 -13.42
CA GLY A 235 -17.92 -6.06 -12.06
C GLY A 235 -17.77 -4.55 -11.84
N GLY A 236 -18.45 -4.04 -10.82
CA GLY A 236 -18.45 -2.60 -10.57
C GLY A 236 -17.13 -2.08 -10.01
N PHE A 237 -16.87 -0.81 -10.26
CA PHE A 237 -15.69 -0.09 -9.79
C PHE A 237 -16.12 1.12 -8.98
N TRP A 238 -15.32 1.50 -7.99
CA TRP A 238 -15.54 2.70 -7.21
C TRP A 238 -14.64 3.83 -7.70
N GLU A 239 -15.12 5.06 -7.57
CA GLU A 239 -14.38 6.28 -7.87
C GLU A 239 -14.45 7.16 -6.62
N SER A 240 -13.31 7.38 -5.94
CA SER A 240 -13.24 8.38 -4.89
C SER A 240 -13.29 9.76 -5.56
N LYS A 241 -14.47 10.36 -5.60
CA LYS A 241 -14.49 11.83 -5.57
C LYS A 241 -13.96 12.21 -4.19
N GLU A 242 -13.13 13.24 -4.14
CA GLU A 242 -12.65 13.89 -2.92
C GLU A 242 -13.62 13.70 -1.74
N LEU A 243 -13.11 13.45 -0.52
CA LEU A 243 -13.86 13.47 0.76
C LEU A 243 -14.38 12.13 1.34
N GLY A 244 -13.55 11.08 1.45
CA GLY A 244 -13.94 9.88 2.23
C GLY A 244 -14.16 10.17 3.73
N VAL A 245 -13.31 11.01 4.33
CA VAL A 245 -13.42 11.41 5.75
C VAL A 245 -14.19 12.71 5.90
N GLY A 246 -13.87 13.71 5.07
CA GLY A 246 -14.45 15.05 5.16
C GLY A 246 -15.96 15.10 4.94
N ARG A 247 -16.56 14.16 4.18
CA ARG A 247 -18.01 14.13 3.95
C ARG A 247 -18.77 13.52 5.12
N TYR A 248 -18.21 12.49 5.76
CA TYR A 248 -18.80 11.88 6.97
C TYR A 248 -18.78 12.87 8.14
N GLU A 249 -17.64 13.51 8.40
CA GLU A 249 -17.56 14.58 9.41
C GLU A 249 -18.45 15.78 9.07
N PHE A 250 -18.55 16.17 7.79
CA PHE A 250 -19.46 17.22 7.33
C PHE A 250 -20.93 16.88 7.63
N LEU A 251 -21.37 15.63 7.36
CA LEU A 251 -22.75 15.19 7.63
C LEU A 251 -23.05 15.14 9.13
N LYS A 252 -22.10 14.68 9.96
CA LYS A 252 -22.20 14.67 11.42
C LYS A 252 -22.28 16.10 12.00
N LYS A 253 -21.53 17.04 11.42
CA LYS A 253 -21.48 18.45 11.83
C LYS A 253 -22.69 19.28 11.36
N HIS A 254 -23.44 18.82 10.36
CA HIS A 254 -24.60 19.53 9.78
C HIS A 254 -25.95 18.80 10.02
N ASP A 255 -26.09 18.11 11.17
CA ASP A 255 -27.33 17.49 11.65
C ASP A 255 -27.92 16.41 10.71
N LYS A 256 -27.05 15.78 9.90
CA LYS A 256 -27.35 14.59 9.08
C LYS A 256 -26.61 13.34 9.58
N GLY A 257 -25.98 13.41 10.75
CA GLY A 257 -25.30 12.27 11.39
C GLY A 257 -26.24 11.11 11.72
N ASP A 258 -27.50 11.45 12.03
CA ASP A 258 -28.58 10.52 12.31
C ASP A 258 -28.84 9.52 11.16
N ASP A 259 -28.65 9.94 9.90
CA ASP A 259 -28.81 9.07 8.73
C ASP A 259 -27.62 8.12 8.53
N ALA A 260 -26.42 8.54 8.94
CA ALA A 260 -25.21 7.74 8.87
C ALA A 260 -25.18 6.67 9.97
N ASP A 261 -25.56 7.05 11.20
CA ASP A 261 -25.67 6.13 12.34
C ASP A 261 -26.80 5.11 12.13
N LYS A 262 -27.96 5.53 11.58
CA LYS A 262 -29.03 4.59 11.16
C LYS A 262 -28.56 3.62 10.07
N GLY A 263 -27.66 4.05 9.18
CA GLY A 263 -27.04 3.19 8.17
C GLY A 263 -26.16 2.10 8.79
N LYS A 264 -25.32 2.49 9.76
CA LYS A 264 -24.45 1.57 10.54
C LYS A 264 -25.27 0.57 11.34
N ASP A 265 -26.29 1.04 12.06
CA ASP A 265 -27.19 0.20 12.86
C ASP A 265 -27.98 -0.79 12.00
N ARG A 266 -28.42 -0.37 10.81
CA ARG A 266 -29.13 -1.26 9.87
C ARG A 266 -28.23 -2.38 9.35
N ILE A 267 -26.95 -2.11 9.10
CA ILE A 267 -25.96 -3.15 8.74
C ILE A 267 -25.74 -4.10 9.92
N ILE A 268 -25.50 -3.58 11.12
CA ILE A 268 -25.28 -4.40 12.32
C ILE A 268 -26.52 -5.27 12.61
N GLN A 269 -27.73 -4.73 12.45
CA GLN A 269 -28.98 -5.49 12.63
C GLN A 269 -29.16 -6.57 11.58
N GLU A 270 -28.97 -6.28 10.29
CA GLU A 270 -29.08 -7.28 9.22
C GLU A 270 -28.01 -8.38 9.39
N PHE A 271 -26.78 -8.02 9.75
CA PHE A 271 -25.70 -8.97 10.00
C PHE A 271 -25.99 -9.85 11.23
N THR A 272 -26.43 -9.24 12.34
CA THR A 272 -26.78 -9.95 13.58
C THR A 272 -27.98 -10.87 13.40
N LYS A 273 -28.98 -10.45 12.63
CA LYS A 273 -30.20 -11.22 12.36
C LYS A 273 -29.93 -12.47 11.51
N ARG A 274 -28.89 -12.44 10.68
CA ARG A 274 -28.55 -13.50 9.74
C ARG A 274 -27.54 -14.52 10.28
N TYR A 275 -26.67 -14.11 11.21
CA TYR A 275 -25.60 -14.96 11.78
C TYR A 275 -25.81 -15.38 13.25
N LYS A 276 -26.96 -15.07 13.86
CA LYS A 276 -27.41 -15.67 15.15
C LYS A 276 -28.33 -16.89 15.00
N LYS A 277 -28.26 -17.63 13.89
CA LYS A 277 -28.93 -18.93 13.74
C LYS A 277 -27.92 -20.03 13.44
#